data_AF-A0A936U7E5-F1
#
_entry.id   AF-A0A936U7E5-F1
#
_cell.length_a   1.000
_cell.length_b   1.000
_cell.length_c   1.000
_cell.angle_alpha   90.00
_cell.angle_beta   90.00
_cell.angle_gamma   90.00
#
_symmetry.space_group_name_H-M   'P 1'
#
loop_
_entity.id
_entity.type
_entity.pdbx_description
1 polymer ?
#
loop_
_entity_poly.entity_id
_entity_poly.type
_entity_poly.pdbx_seq_one_letter_code
_entity_poly.pdbx_strand_id
1 'polypeptide(L)'
;MLTLLLLLACRDDAPAPRLPNLPTAGCGSATYDWLPPDSLGAVVELEEEEDWSLTAANLDALLGLVDLDALAPSPYGARGARLRYTTQDKGVEVEATAMIAAPDPGPAGPLATLLYLHPTTGMDDHCAPSGRDLLWTAVPLVLASRGYLVVAPDYLGQNGFGDEAEALHPYLAAEPAAVASLDAVRAAWGAELPILGDNTVTHEGARAVRGLPRRAPRAVGGANGPGAVPRGGSPRRRGQLAPRRPGRHPALGPGVPAHRHRGQRAHLAPAQ
;
A
#
# COMPACT_ATOMS: atom_id res chain seq x y z
N MET A 1 16.42 13.27 10.03
CA MET A 1 15.42 12.24 9.74
C MET A 1 16.16 10.95 9.47
N LEU A 2 15.83 9.88 10.18
CA LEU A 2 16.56 8.61 10.14
C LEU A 2 15.88 7.72 9.09
N THR A 3 16.43 7.65 7.88
CA THR A 3 16.06 6.62 6.90
C THR A 3 16.79 5.34 7.28
N LEU A 4 16.05 4.25 7.51
CA LEU A 4 16.63 2.95 7.83
C LEU A 4 16.71 2.08 6.56
N LEU A 5 17.92 1.64 6.24
CA LEU A 5 18.19 0.67 5.18
C LEU A 5 18.56 -0.65 5.84
N LEU A 6 17.76 -1.69 5.60
CA LEU A 6 18.05 -3.04 6.08
C LEU A 6 18.35 -3.95 4.89
N LEU A 7 19.61 -4.41 4.82
CA LEU A 7 20.02 -5.48 3.91
C LEU A 7 19.66 -6.82 4.55
N LEU A 8 18.76 -7.57 3.91
CA LEU A 8 18.42 -8.92 4.35
C LEU A 8 19.23 -9.94 3.55
N ALA A 9 20.14 -10.61 4.24
CA ALA A 9 20.81 -11.82 3.76
C ALA A 9 20.44 -12.98 4.68
N CYS A 10 19.79 -14.02 4.15
CA CYS A 10 19.47 -15.22 4.91
C CYS A 10 20.68 -16.15 5.00
N ARG A 11 20.74 -16.94 6.08
CA ARG A 11 21.79 -17.94 6.34
C ARG A 11 21.13 -19.31 6.50
N ASP A 12 21.67 -20.31 5.81
CA ASP A 12 21.06 -21.63 5.57
C ASP A 12 20.75 -22.42 6.87
N ASP A 13 21.47 -22.13 7.96
CA ASP A 13 21.33 -22.83 9.24
C ASP A 13 20.47 -22.08 10.27
N ALA A 14 19.69 -21.08 9.86
CA ALA A 14 18.86 -20.33 10.81
C ALA A 14 17.74 -21.23 11.38
N PRO A 15 17.60 -21.34 12.71
CA PRO A 15 16.47 -22.05 13.30
C PRO A 15 15.15 -21.43 12.85
N ALA A 16 14.08 -22.24 12.82
CA ALA A 16 12.74 -21.77 12.49
C ALA A 16 12.44 -20.45 13.22
N PRO A 17 11.94 -19.42 12.52
CA PRO A 17 11.77 -18.10 13.10
C PRO A 17 10.86 -18.20 14.32
N ARG A 18 11.44 -17.98 15.50
CA ARG A 18 10.66 -17.77 16.72
C ARG A 18 10.46 -16.28 16.83
N LEU A 19 9.21 -15.84 16.76
CA LEU A 19 8.90 -14.48 17.21
C LEU A 19 9.42 -14.38 18.66
N PRO A 20 10.25 -13.37 18.98
CA PRO A 20 10.57 -13.08 20.38
C PRO A 20 9.24 -12.92 21.13
N ASN A 21 9.20 -13.23 22.43
CA ASN A 21 8.05 -12.90 23.26
C ASN A 21 7.98 -11.37 23.42
N LEU A 22 7.54 -10.70 22.36
CA LEU A 22 7.34 -9.26 22.30
C LEU A 22 6.04 -8.96 23.07
N PRO A 23 6.07 -7.97 23.98
CA PRO A 23 4.87 -7.60 24.70
C PRO A 23 3.80 -7.09 23.73
N THR A 24 2.67 -7.80 23.65
CA THR A 24 1.50 -7.43 22.82
C THR A 24 0.59 -6.41 23.50
N ALA A 25 1.06 -5.78 24.57
CA ALA A 25 0.37 -4.69 25.23
C ALA A 25 1.33 -3.84 26.05
N GLY A 26 1.02 -2.56 26.13
CA GLY A 26 1.67 -1.59 27.00
C GLY A 26 0.67 -0.51 27.41
N CYS A 27 1.00 0.27 28.44
CA CYS A 27 0.20 1.44 28.85
C CYS A 27 -1.30 1.15 29.12
N GLY A 28 -1.63 -0.06 29.59
CA GLY A 28 -3.02 -0.45 29.91
C GLY A 28 -3.87 -0.88 28.73
N SER A 29 -3.29 -1.06 27.53
CA SER A 29 -4.01 -1.64 26.39
C SER A 29 -4.38 -3.11 26.65
N ALA A 30 -5.42 -3.58 25.97
CA ALA A 30 -5.70 -5.02 25.93
C ALA A 30 -4.53 -5.75 25.26
N THR A 31 -4.18 -6.92 25.80
CA THR A 31 -3.29 -7.88 25.13
C THR A 31 -4.00 -8.48 23.93
N TYR A 32 -3.22 -8.80 22.90
CA TYR A 32 -3.69 -9.54 21.73
C TYR A 32 -2.73 -10.68 21.42
N ASP A 33 -3.18 -11.60 20.57
CA ASP A 33 -2.36 -12.70 20.04
C ASP A 33 -1.90 -12.37 18.62
N TRP A 34 -0.64 -12.68 18.31
CA TRP A 34 -0.10 -12.52 16.96
C TRP A 34 -0.79 -13.48 15.99
N LEU A 35 -1.14 -13.00 14.79
CA LEU A 35 -1.44 -13.89 13.68
C LEU A 35 -0.17 -14.67 13.28
N PRO A 36 -0.30 -15.95 12.87
CA PRO A 36 0.83 -16.75 12.42
C PRO A 36 1.61 -16.06 11.28
N PRO A 37 2.95 -15.99 11.33
CA PRO A 37 3.73 -15.35 10.26
C PRO A 37 3.55 -15.96 8.87
N ASP A 38 3.22 -17.26 8.80
CA ASP A 38 2.97 -17.99 7.56
C ASP A 38 1.56 -17.76 7.00
N SER A 39 0.66 -17.11 7.75
CA SER A 39 -0.64 -16.66 7.24
C SER A 39 -0.62 -15.24 6.65
N LEU A 40 0.51 -14.53 6.71
CA LEU A 40 0.65 -13.14 6.27
C LEU A 40 1.60 -13.00 5.08
N GLY A 41 1.60 -11.83 4.45
CA GLY A 41 2.38 -11.55 3.26
C GLY A 41 1.80 -12.21 2.00
N ALA A 42 0.48 -12.45 1.96
CA ALA A 42 -0.17 -12.90 0.74
C ALA A 42 -0.38 -11.69 -0.19
N VAL A 43 -0.03 -11.83 -1.47
CA VAL A 43 -0.31 -10.81 -2.49
C VAL A 43 -1.80 -10.80 -2.80
N VAL A 44 -2.42 -9.65 -2.62
CA VAL A 44 -3.81 -9.36 -2.97
C VAL A 44 -3.88 -8.85 -4.41
N GLU A 45 -3.00 -7.90 -4.75
CA GLU A 45 -2.93 -7.28 -6.08
C GLU A 45 -1.50 -6.86 -6.41
N LEU A 46 -1.13 -6.93 -7.69
CA LEU A 46 0.18 -6.54 -8.21
C LEU A 46 -0.04 -5.78 -9.52
N GLU A 47 0.48 -4.57 -9.59
CA GLU A 47 0.40 -3.70 -10.77
C GLU A 47 1.80 -3.26 -11.18
N GLU A 48 2.12 -3.41 -12.46
CA GLU A 48 3.33 -2.82 -13.04
C GLU A 48 3.08 -1.36 -13.36
N GLU A 49 4.08 -0.51 -13.11
CA GLU A 49 3.99 0.93 -13.35
C GLU A 49 5.00 1.29 -14.44
N GLU A 50 4.52 1.48 -15.67
CA GLU A 50 5.37 1.79 -16.83
C GLU A 50 6.19 3.07 -16.61
N ASP A 51 5.60 4.06 -15.94
CA ASP A 51 6.25 5.33 -15.58
C ASP A 51 7.42 5.16 -14.59
N TRP A 52 7.53 4.00 -13.94
CA TRP A 52 8.63 3.68 -13.02
C TRP A 52 9.73 2.85 -13.69
N SER A 53 9.82 2.89 -15.02
CA SER A 53 10.89 2.28 -15.80
C SER A 53 11.91 3.34 -16.25
N LEU A 54 13.13 3.26 -15.70
CA LEU A 54 14.20 4.21 -15.98
C LEU A 54 15.47 3.50 -16.45
N THR A 55 16.04 3.98 -17.56
CA THR A 55 17.37 3.54 -17.99
C THR A 55 18.45 4.05 -17.04
N ALA A 56 19.62 3.41 -17.01
CA ALA A 56 20.79 3.88 -16.26
C ALA A 56 21.12 5.36 -16.57
N ALA A 57 21.04 5.75 -17.84
CA ALA A 57 21.28 7.13 -18.27
C ALA A 57 20.23 8.11 -17.75
N ASN A 58 18.96 7.71 -17.68
CA ASN A 58 17.91 8.56 -17.10
C ASN A 58 18.08 8.71 -15.59
N LEU A 59 18.48 7.64 -14.89
CA LEU A 59 18.82 7.70 -13.47
C LEU A 59 20.00 8.64 -13.22
N ASP A 60 21.07 8.54 -14.00
CA ASP A 60 22.24 9.41 -13.88
C ASP A 60 21.90 10.89 -14.16
N ALA A 61 21.05 11.15 -15.14
CA ALA A 61 20.55 12.50 -15.42
C ALA A 61 19.71 13.06 -14.26
N LEU A 62 18.85 12.25 -13.64
CA LEU A 62 18.09 12.64 -12.45
C LEU A 62 18.99 12.91 -11.26
N LEU A 63 20.02 12.09 -11.04
CA LEU A 63 21.01 12.28 -9.97
C LEU A 63 21.77 13.60 -10.14
N GLY A 64 22.15 13.97 -11.36
CA GLY A 64 22.81 15.25 -11.63
C GLY A 64 21.89 16.46 -11.43
N LEU A 65 20.57 16.33 -11.65
CA LEU A 65 19.61 17.40 -11.40
C LEU A 65 19.45 17.75 -9.90
N VAL A 66 19.83 16.85 -9.01
CA VAL A 66 19.72 17.01 -7.56
C VAL A 66 21.09 17.04 -6.85
N ASP A 67 22.17 17.33 -7.60
CA ASP A 67 23.55 17.41 -7.11
C ASP A 67 24.05 16.12 -6.41
N LEU A 68 23.57 14.95 -6.88
CA LEU A 68 23.97 13.63 -6.40
C LEU A 68 24.84 12.87 -7.42
N ASP A 69 25.63 13.58 -8.24
CA ASP A 69 26.53 12.99 -9.25
C ASP A 69 27.51 11.96 -8.67
N ALA A 70 27.83 12.05 -7.38
CA ALA A 70 28.66 11.09 -6.67
C ALA A 70 28.05 9.66 -6.63
N LEU A 71 26.76 9.52 -6.94
CA LEU A 71 26.06 8.25 -7.07
C LEU A 71 26.06 7.72 -8.51
N ALA A 72 26.56 8.48 -9.48
CA ALA A 72 26.74 8.05 -10.86
C ALA A 72 28.14 7.44 -11.10
N PRO A 73 28.31 6.60 -12.14
CA PRO A 73 27.27 6.07 -13.01
C PRO A 73 26.43 4.97 -12.32
N SER A 74 25.15 4.90 -12.67
CA SER A 74 24.25 3.82 -12.28
C SER A 74 24.63 2.53 -13.02
N PRO A 75 24.93 1.42 -12.32
CA PRO A 75 25.34 0.17 -12.97
C PRO A 75 24.27 -0.45 -13.88
N TYR A 76 22.99 -0.25 -13.52
CA TYR A 76 21.83 -0.79 -14.20
C TYR A 76 20.75 0.30 -14.37
N GLY A 77 19.75 0.07 -15.23
CA GLY A 77 18.46 0.75 -15.11
C GLY A 77 17.64 0.18 -13.95
N ALA A 78 16.40 0.61 -13.80
CA ALA A 78 15.47 0.07 -12.82
C ALA A 78 14.03 0.09 -13.35
N ARG A 79 13.23 -0.89 -12.93
CA ARG A 79 11.78 -0.93 -13.12
C ARG A 79 11.06 -1.05 -11.79
N GLY A 80 9.88 -0.45 -11.71
CA GLY A 80 9.02 -0.48 -10.54
C GLY A 80 7.70 -1.21 -10.77
N ALA A 81 7.14 -1.73 -9.67
CA ALA A 81 5.77 -2.22 -9.57
C ALA A 81 5.22 -1.82 -8.19
N ARG A 82 3.91 -1.91 -8.00
CA ARG A 82 3.27 -1.80 -6.68
C ARG A 82 2.49 -3.06 -6.36
N LEU A 83 2.49 -3.43 -5.08
CA LEU A 83 1.76 -4.59 -4.59
C LEU A 83 0.90 -4.20 -3.39
N ARG A 84 -0.26 -4.83 -3.29
CA ARG A 84 -1.15 -4.82 -2.12
C ARG A 84 -1.09 -6.20 -1.49
N TYR A 85 -0.92 -6.26 -0.18
CA TYR A 85 -0.61 -7.50 0.54
C TYR A 85 -1.29 -7.56 1.90
N THR A 86 -1.45 -8.78 2.42
CA THR A 86 -1.98 -9.01 3.77
C THR A 86 -0.89 -8.85 4.83
N THR A 87 -1.25 -8.24 5.94
CA THR A 87 -0.45 -8.02 7.14
C THR A 87 -1.38 -8.02 8.37
N GLN A 88 -0.92 -7.54 9.52
CA GLN A 88 -1.74 -7.43 10.71
C GLN A 88 -1.54 -6.13 11.48
N ASP A 89 -2.61 -5.67 12.12
CA ASP A 89 -2.58 -4.73 13.25
C ASP A 89 -3.12 -5.46 14.49
N LYS A 90 -2.26 -5.68 15.49
CA LYS A 90 -2.65 -6.25 16.79
C LYS A 90 -3.47 -7.55 16.69
N GLY A 91 -3.03 -8.48 15.85
CA GLY A 91 -3.70 -9.78 15.67
C GLY A 91 -4.92 -9.75 14.75
N VAL A 92 -5.23 -8.61 14.13
CA VAL A 92 -6.29 -8.47 13.12
C VAL A 92 -5.65 -8.39 11.74
N GLU A 93 -6.10 -9.24 10.82
CA GLU A 93 -5.64 -9.22 9.44
C GLU A 93 -6.12 -7.94 8.76
N VAL A 94 -5.20 -7.22 8.14
CA VAL A 94 -5.45 -5.99 7.38
C VAL A 94 -4.63 -6.02 6.09
N GLU A 95 -4.93 -5.12 5.16
CA GLU A 95 -4.15 -4.94 3.94
C GLU A 95 -3.27 -3.69 4.03
N ALA A 96 -2.15 -3.71 3.32
CA ALA A 96 -1.27 -2.58 3.11
C ALA A 96 -0.67 -2.62 1.71
N THR A 97 -0.03 -1.53 1.29
CA THR A 97 0.61 -1.42 -0.02
C THR A 97 2.12 -1.23 0.10
N ALA A 98 2.83 -1.57 -0.98
CA ALA A 98 4.26 -1.40 -1.10
C ALA A 98 4.65 -1.13 -2.55
N MET A 99 5.69 -0.32 -2.75
CA MET A 99 6.43 -0.25 -4.00
C MET A 99 7.53 -1.32 -4.01
N ILE A 100 7.71 -1.99 -5.14
CA ILE A 100 8.85 -2.87 -5.42
C ILE A 100 9.64 -2.29 -6.60
N ALA A 101 10.97 -2.35 -6.53
CA ALA A 101 11.84 -2.00 -7.64
C ALA A 101 12.94 -3.05 -7.85
N ALA A 102 13.31 -3.28 -9.10
CA ALA A 102 14.36 -4.21 -9.49
C ALA A 102 15.26 -3.60 -10.58
N PRO A 103 16.54 -3.99 -10.67
CA PRO A 103 17.43 -3.53 -11.73
C PRO A 103 16.97 -4.06 -13.10
N ASP A 104 17.18 -3.26 -14.15
CA ASP A 104 16.86 -3.63 -15.53
C ASP A 104 17.88 -3.09 -16.56
N PRO A 105 18.57 -3.97 -17.33
CA PRO A 105 18.71 -5.39 -17.04
C PRO A 105 19.44 -5.56 -15.70
N GLY A 106 19.16 -6.64 -14.97
CA GLY A 106 19.88 -6.91 -13.72
C GLY A 106 21.25 -7.57 -13.89
N PRO A 107 22.04 -7.64 -12.79
CA PRO A 107 23.25 -8.47 -12.74
C PRO A 107 22.92 -9.94 -13.04
N ALA A 108 23.91 -10.73 -13.45
CA ALA A 108 23.70 -12.18 -13.54
C ALA A 108 23.49 -12.79 -12.14
N GLY A 109 22.49 -13.67 -12.01
CA GLY A 109 22.22 -14.42 -10.79
C GLY A 109 21.14 -13.80 -9.89
N PRO A 110 21.02 -14.30 -8.65
CA PRO A 110 19.96 -13.89 -7.75
C PRO A 110 20.25 -12.53 -7.11
N LEU A 111 19.20 -11.72 -6.95
CA LEU A 111 19.25 -10.41 -6.30
C LEU A 111 19.11 -10.56 -4.78
N ALA A 112 19.91 -9.79 -4.04
CA ALA A 112 19.68 -9.57 -2.62
C ALA A 112 18.48 -8.62 -2.42
N THR A 113 17.75 -8.79 -1.33
CA THR A 113 16.62 -7.93 -0.99
C THR A 113 17.04 -6.81 -0.04
N LEU A 114 16.67 -5.59 -0.40
CA LEU A 114 16.86 -4.39 0.40
C LEU A 114 15.49 -3.85 0.81
N LEU A 115 15.26 -3.77 2.13
CA LEU A 115 14.06 -3.14 2.69
C LEU A 115 14.33 -1.65 2.88
N TYR A 116 13.61 -0.81 2.15
CA TYR A 116 13.67 0.64 2.22
C TYR A 116 12.46 1.18 2.98
N LEU A 117 12.71 1.78 4.15
CA LEU A 117 11.67 2.40 4.96
C LEU A 117 11.60 3.89 4.64
N HIS A 118 10.51 4.33 4.02
CA HIS A 118 10.36 5.71 3.59
C HIS A 118 10.31 6.68 4.79
N PRO A 119 10.81 7.92 4.61
CA PRO A 119 10.71 8.96 5.64
C PRO A 119 9.26 9.35 5.94
N THR A 120 9.03 10.19 6.95
CA THR A 120 7.71 10.79 7.19
C THR A 120 7.21 11.54 5.95
N THR A 121 6.15 11.03 5.32
CA THR A 121 5.49 11.64 4.15
C THR A 121 4.11 12.20 4.47
N GLY A 122 3.53 11.80 5.61
CA GLY A 122 2.26 12.28 6.14
C GLY A 122 1.57 11.19 6.94
N MET A 123 0.22 11.21 6.99
CA MET A 123 -0.58 10.32 7.84
C MET A 123 -1.72 9.60 7.11
N ASP A 124 -1.96 9.93 5.85
CA ASP A 124 -3.11 9.47 5.07
C ASP A 124 -2.65 8.77 3.79
N ASP A 125 -3.55 8.05 3.12
CA ASP A 125 -3.30 7.27 1.90
C ASP A 125 -2.55 8.02 0.78
N HIS A 126 -2.88 9.29 0.52
CA HIS A 126 -2.18 10.09 -0.49
C HIS A 126 -0.69 10.37 -0.18
N CYS A 127 -0.24 10.04 1.03
CA CYS A 127 1.15 10.16 1.47
C CYS A 127 1.98 8.90 1.17
N ALA A 128 1.35 7.81 0.77
CA ALA A 128 1.97 6.54 0.40
C ALA A 128 2.85 6.70 -0.85
N PRO A 129 4.16 6.40 -0.81
CA PRO A 129 5.00 6.43 -2.01
C PRO A 129 4.48 5.62 -3.20
N SER A 130 3.83 4.47 -2.98
CA SER A 130 3.31 3.63 -4.08
C SER A 130 2.08 4.20 -4.81
N GLY A 131 1.46 5.25 -4.26
CA GLY A 131 0.32 5.95 -4.86
C GLY A 131 0.70 7.25 -5.57
N ARG A 132 1.99 7.51 -5.77
CA ARG A 132 2.50 8.82 -6.18
C ARG A 132 3.36 8.79 -7.44
N ASP A 133 3.72 9.98 -7.90
CA ASP A 133 4.55 10.18 -9.08
C ASP A 133 6.00 9.67 -8.89
N LEU A 134 6.73 9.65 -10.00
CA LEU A 134 8.11 9.16 -10.09
C LEU A 134 9.08 9.79 -9.08
N LEU A 135 8.83 11.02 -8.62
CA LEU A 135 9.74 11.69 -7.68
C LEU A 135 9.72 10.99 -6.31
N TRP A 136 8.57 10.47 -5.90
CA TRP A 136 8.41 9.75 -4.63
C TRP A 136 8.96 8.32 -4.68
N THR A 137 9.12 7.79 -5.89
CA THR A 137 9.67 6.45 -6.14
C THR A 137 11.14 6.45 -6.55
N ALA A 138 11.76 7.63 -6.68
CA ALA A 138 13.14 7.80 -7.13
C ALA A 138 14.16 7.07 -6.24
N VAL A 139 14.02 7.12 -4.90
CA VAL A 139 14.99 6.48 -4.00
C VAL A 139 14.98 4.95 -4.15
N PRO A 140 13.81 4.26 -4.12
CA PRO A 140 13.76 2.83 -4.45
C PRO A 140 14.35 2.48 -5.82
N LEU A 141 14.10 3.28 -6.87
CA LEU A 141 14.65 3.02 -8.22
C LEU A 141 16.18 3.19 -8.26
N VAL A 142 16.73 4.22 -7.62
CA VAL A 142 18.18 4.43 -7.51
C VAL A 142 18.84 3.31 -6.70
N LEU A 143 18.19 2.80 -5.65
CA LEU A 143 18.71 1.65 -4.91
C LEU A 143 18.65 0.37 -5.73
N ALA A 144 17.57 0.15 -6.48
CA ALA A 144 17.41 -1.01 -7.35
C ALA A 144 18.47 -1.03 -8.46
N SER A 145 18.82 0.14 -9.01
CA SER A 145 19.87 0.29 -10.03
C SER A 145 21.25 -0.17 -9.57
N ARG A 146 21.43 -0.40 -8.26
CA ARG A 146 22.65 -0.99 -7.66
C ARG A 146 22.64 -2.52 -7.59
N GLY A 147 21.64 -3.17 -8.19
CA GLY A 147 21.56 -4.62 -8.26
C GLY A 147 20.76 -5.26 -7.12
N TYR A 148 19.81 -4.55 -6.53
CA TYR A 148 18.96 -5.07 -5.44
C TYR A 148 17.51 -5.19 -5.88
N LEU A 149 16.82 -6.21 -5.36
CA LEU A 149 15.37 -6.13 -5.24
C LEU A 149 15.06 -5.20 -4.07
N VAL A 150 14.45 -4.06 -4.32
CA VAL A 150 14.05 -3.10 -3.29
C VAL A 150 12.58 -3.29 -2.96
N VAL A 151 12.28 -3.44 -1.68
CA VAL A 151 10.92 -3.48 -1.14
C VAL A 151 10.71 -2.23 -0.30
N ALA A 152 9.71 -1.42 -0.64
CA ALA A 152 9.41 -0.15 -0.01
C ALA A 152 7.93 -0.12 0.44
N PRO A 153 7.61 -0.58 1.66
CA PRO A 153 6.24 -0.59 2.19
C PRO A 153 5.76 0.84 2.47
N ASP A 154 4.47 1.11 2.24
CA ASP A 154 3.86 2.40 2.56
C ASP A 154 3.45 2.54 4.04
N TYR A 155 3.59 1.47 4.83
CA TYR A 155 3.09 1.32 6.20
C TYR A 155 1.56 1.17 6.31
N LEU A 156 1.10 0.70 7.47
CA LEU A 156 -0.32 0.69 7.81
C LEU A 156 -0.87 2.13 7.78
N GLY A 157 -2.11 2.29 7.32
CA GLY A 157 -2.79 3.59 7.29
C GLY A 157 -2.35 4.53 6.17
N GLN A 158 -1.60 4.02 5.19
CA GLN A 158 -1.21 4.77 4.00
C GLN A 158 -1.31 3.84 2.77
N ASN A 159 -2.53 3.47 2.38
CA ASN A 159 -2.76 2.63 1.20
C ASN A 159 -2.58 3.48 -0.07
N GLY A 160 -1.53 3.23 -0.84
CA GLY A 160 -1.24 3.99 -2.06
C GLY A 160 -2.14 3.67 -3.24
N PHE A 161 -2.83 2.52 -3.20
CA PHE A 161 -3.81 2.12 -4.20
C PHE A 161 -4.77 1.06 -3.63
N GLY A 162 -5.88 0.82 -4.33
CA GLY A 162 -6.94 -0.06 -3.85
C GLY A 162 -7.90 0.64 -2.89
N ASP A 163 -8.42 -0.10 -1.92
CA ASP A 163 -9.34 0.42 -0.91
C ASP A 163 -8.60 1.31 0.11
N GLU A 164 -9.26 2.38 0.55
CA GLU A 164 -8.73 3.30 1.55
C GLU A 164 -8.42 2.58 2.88
N ALA A 165 -7.39 3.04 3.58
CA ALA A 165 -7.05 2.46 4.86
C ALA A 165 -8.14 2.71 5.91
N GLU A 166 -8.58 1.66 6.59
CA GLU A 166 -9.62 1.75 7.63
C GLU A 166 -9.13 2.40 8.93
N ALA A 167 -7.82 2.53 9.11
CA ALA A 167 -7.19 3.05 10.32
C ALA A 167 -6.09 4.06 9.99
N LEU A 168 -5.88 5.01 10.91
CA LEU A 168 -4.83 6.03 10.78
C LEU A 168 -3.43 5.42 10.86
N HIS A 169 -2.50 6.03 10.13
CA HIS A 169 -1.09 5.65 10.17
C HIS A 169 -0.53 5.69 11.61
N PRO A 170 -0.03 4.57 12.16
CA PRO A 170 0.55 4.52 13.50
C PRO A 170 1.97 5.08 13.50
N TYR A 171 2.08 6.40 13.39
CA TYR A 171 3.35 7.11 13.23
C TYR A 171 4.31 6.89 14.40
N LEU A 172 5.55 6.53 14.08
CA LEU A 172 6.63 6.20 15.03
C LEU A 172 6.32 5.02 15.98
N ALA A 173 5.31 4.21 15.67
CA ALA A 173 5.07 2.97 16.38
C ALA A 173 5.92 1.85 15.77
N ALA A 174 6.91 1.38 16.52
CA ALA A 174 7.89 0.40 16.06
C ALA A 174 7.25 -0.92 15.61
N GLU A 175 6.24 -1.38 16.33
CA GLU A 175 5.56 -2.65 16.09
C GLU A 175 4.85 -2.73 14.73
N PRO A 176 3.85 -1.88 14.43
CA PRO A 176 3.17 -1.92 13.13
C PRO A 176 4.11 -1.59 11.97
N ALA A 177 5.10 -0.70 12.19
CA ALA A 177 6.11 -0.41 11.18
C ALA A 177 6.94 -1.66 10.84
N ALA A 178 7.39 -2.41 11.84
CA ALA A 178 8.18 -3.63 11.62
C ALA A 178 7.34 -4.75 10.98
N VAL A 179 6.14 -4.99 11.48
CA VAL A 179 5.27 -6.08 11.01
C VAL A 179 4.88 -5.87 9.56
N ALA A 180 4.28 -4.72 9.22
CA ALA A 180 3.90 -4.41 7.85
C ALA A 180 5.11 -4.46 6.89
N SER A 181 6.26 -3.92 7.31
CA SER A 181 7.45 -3.91 6.46
C SER A 181 8.01 -5.30 6.17
N LEU A 182 8.03 -6.19 7.18
CA LEU A 182 8.51 -7.56 6.99
C LEU A 182 7.51 -8.41 6.21
N ASP A 183 6.21 -8.17 6.37
CA ASP A 183 5.17 -8.81 5.57
C ASP A 183 5.21 -8.37 4.11
N ALA A 184 5.59 -7.12 3.81
CA ALA A 184 5.84 -6.66 2.44
C ALA A 184 6.99 -7.45 1.78
N VAL A 185 8.05 -7.73 2.53
CA VAL A 185 9.18 -8.56 2.05
C VAL A 185 8.72 -10.00 1.80
N ARG A 186 7.91 -10.59 2.70
CA ARG A 186 7.31 -11.92 2.50
C ARG A 186 6.44 -11.94 1.24
N ALA A 187 5.64 -10.90 1.01
CA ALA A 187 4.81 -10.75 -0.18
C ALA A 187 5.64 -10.68 -1.44
N ALA A 188 6.68 -9.83 -1.48
CA ALA A 188 7.58 -9.72 -2.63
C ALA A 188 8.28 -11.06 -2.95
N TRP A 189 8.69 -11.81 -1.91
CA TRP A 189 9.32 -13.12 -2.07
C TRP A 189 8.36 -14.24 -2.50
N GLY A 190 7.07 -14.11 -2.18
CA GLY A 190 6.01 -15.04 -2.57
C GLY A 190 5.37 -14.72 -3.93
N ALA A 191 5.63 -13.53 -4.47
CA ALA A 191 5.07 -13.03 -5.72
C ALA A 191 5.83 -13.55 -6.94
N GLU A 192 5.11 -13.72 -8.05
CA GLU A 192 5.71 -13.72 -9.39
C GLU A 192 5.85 -12.25 -9.80
N LEU A 193 7.09 -11.73 -9.84
CA LEU A 193 7.38 -10.33 -10.13
C LEU A 193 7.91 -10.19 -11.57
N PRO A 194 7.09 -9.73 -12.53
CA PRO A 194 7.54 -9.58 -13.92
C PRO A 194 8.71 -8.61 -14.09
N ILE A 195 8.82 -7.62 -13.19
CA ILE A 195 9.90 -6.63 -13.16
C ILE A 195 11.30 -7.21 -12.90
N LEU A 196 11.40 -8.49 -12.52
CA LEU A 196 12.69 -9.17 -12.33
C LEU A 196 13.35 -9.58 -13.66
N GLY A 197 12.60 -9.65 -14.77
CA GLY A 197 13.13 -10.21 -16.02
C GLY A 197 13.67 -11.63 -15.80
N ASP A 198 14.93 -11.88 -16.17
CA ASP A 198 15.60 -13.17 -15.99
C ASP A 198 16.20 -13.35 -14.58
N ASN A 199 16.17 -12.32 -13.73
CA ASN A 199 16.69 -12.42 -12.38
C ASN A 199 15.80 -13.28 -11.49
N THR A 200 16.45 -13.90 -10.50
CA THR A 200 15.76 -14.53 -9.37
C THR A 200 16.06 -13.71 -8.12
N VAL A 201 15.36 -13.99 -7.03
CA VAL A 201 15.64 -13.38 -5.71
C VAL A 201 16.26 -14.44 -4.84
N THR A 202 17.27 -14.09 -4.05
CA THR A 202 17.76 -15.00 -3.01
C THR A 202 16.64 -15.21 -1.98
N HIS A 203 15.99 -16.37 -2.01
CA HIS A 203 14.93 -16.69 -1.06
C HIS A 203 14.93 -18.17 -0.69
N GLU A 204 15.54 -18.52 0.45
CA GLU A 204 15.54 -19.90 0.94
C GLU A 204 14.39 -20.21 1.92
N GLY A 205 13.54 -19.21 2.23
CA GLY A 205 12.35 -19.38 3.10
C GLY A 205 11.05 -19.81 2.40
N ALA A 206 10.94 -19.67 1.06
CA ALA A 206 9.66 -19.87 0.32
C ALA A 206 9.22 -21.30 0.14
N ARG A 207 10.06 -22.31 0.44
CA ARG A 207 9.61 -23.70 0.25
C ARG A 207 8.34 -24.00 1.06
N ALA A 208 8.06 -23.20 2.10
CA ALA A 208 6.81 -23.22 2.85
C ALA A 208 5.62 -22.51 2.14
N VAL A 209 5.85 -21.39 1.43
CA VAL A 209 4.77 -20.54 0.88
C VAL A 209 4.23 -21.06 -0.47
N ARG A 210 5.05 -21.77 -1.26
CA ARG A 210 4.61 -22.36 -2.54
C ARG A 210 3.57 -23.49 -2.39
N GLY A 211 3.23 -23.88 -1.15
CA GLY A 211 2.23 -24.91 -0.83
C GLY A 211 0.89 -24.39 -0.30
N LEU A 212 0.68 -23.07 -0.14
CA LEU A 212 -0.57 -22.56 0.41
C LEU A 212 -1.63 -22.44 -0.70
N PRO A 213 -2.85 -22.98 -0.52
CA PRO A 213 -3.93 -22.78 -1.47
C PRO A 213 -4.28 -21.29 -1.54
N ARG A 214 -4.18 -20.70 -2.74
CA ARG A 214 -4.66 -19.35 -3.04
C ARG A 214 -6.12 -19.23 -2.57
N ARG A 215 -6.38 -18.42 -1.54
CA ARG A 215 -7.76 -18.05 -1.18
C ARG A 215 -8.25 -17.04 -2.20
N ALA A 216 -9.36 -17.36 -2.86
CA ALA A 216 -10.03 -16.42 -3.73
C ALA A 216 -10.51 -15.19 -2.91
N PRO A 217 -10.45 -13.97 -3.46
CA PRO A 217 -10.98 -12.80 -2.79
C PRO A 217 -12.46 -13.02 -2.46
N ARG A 218 -12.83 -12.82 -1.19
CA ARG A 218 -14.23 -12.83 -0.77
C ARG A 218 -14.86 -11.57 -1.34
N ALA A 219 -15.75 -11.73 -2.32
CA ALA A 219 -16.65 -10.67 -2.73
C ALA A 219 -17.47 -10.22 -1.51
N VAL A 220 -17.25 -8.99 -1.05
CA VAL A 220 -18.14 -8.32 -0.08
C VAL A 220 -19.41 -7.93 -0.84
N GLY A 221 -20.31 -8.90 -0.99
CA GLY A 221 -21.65 -8.67 -1.53
C GLY A 221 -22.52 -7.96 -0.50
N GLY A 222 -22.65 -6.65 -0.62
CA GLY A 222 -23.66 -5.87 0.08
C GLY A 222 -25.06 -6.31 -0.35
N ALA A 223 -25.83 -6.86 0.59
CA ALA A 223 -27.25 -7.08 0.42
C ALA A 223 -28.00 -6.55 1.65
N ASN A 224 -28.28 -5.24 1.64
CA ASN A 224 -29.36 -4.65 2.43
C ASN A 224 -30.68 -4.82 1.66
N GLY A 225 -31.57 -5.65 2.20
CA GLY A 225 -32.95 -5.78 1.74
C GLY A 225 -33.79 -6.51 2.80
N PRO A 226 -34.94 -5.96 3.24
CA PRO A 226 -35.65 -6.43 4.43
C PRO A 226 -36.31 -7.78 4.19
N GLY A 227 -36.19 -8.66 5.19
CA GLY A 227 -36.74 -10.02 5.19
C GLY A 227 -38.25 -10.05 4.95
N ALA A 228 -38.62 -10.77 3.89
CA ALA A 228 -40.00 -11.13 3.57
C ALA A 228 -40.47 -12.29 4.47
N VAL A 229 -41.62 -12.10 5.12
CA VAL A 229 -42.37 -13.13 5.86
C VAL A 229 -43.30 -13.88 4.89
N PRO A 230 -43.44 -15.22 4.95
CA PRO A 230 -44.21 -15.98 3.97
C PRO A 230 -45.73 -15.85 4.15
N ARG A 231 -46.43 -15.93 3.01
CA ARG A 231 -47.87 -15.68 2.79
C ARG A 231 -48.78 -16.82 3.28
N GLY A 232 -49.94 -16.45 3.82
CA GLY A 232 -51.09 -17.34 4.05
C GLY A 232 -52.44 -16.68 3.72
N GLY A 233 -53.18 -17.31 2.78
CA GLY A 233 -54.64 -17.34 2.51
C GLY A 233 -55.61 -16.16 2.78
N SER A 234 -56.07 -15.52 1.68
CA SER A 234 -57.43 -15.14 1.18
C SER A 234 -58.67 -14.94 2.11
N PRO A 235 -59.82 -14.39 1.62
CA PRO A 235 -60.09 -13.07 1.02
C PRO A 235 -61.40 -12.40 1.56
N ARG A 236 -61.68 -11.12 1.21
CA ARG A 236 -62.98 -10.34 1.18
C ARG A 236 -62.68 -8.88 1.62
N ARG A 237 -63.27 -7.78 1.15
CA ARG A 237 -64.48 -7.47 0.36
C ARG A 237 -64.33 -6.05 -0.24
N ARG A 238 -65.10 -5.75 -1.29
CA ARG A 238 -65.23 -4.46 -1.99
C ARG A 238 -65.76 -3.32 -1.11
N GLY A 239 -65.30 -2.10 -1.38
CA GLY A 239 -65.95 -0.83 -1.04
C GLY A 239 -65.38 0.32 -1.90
N GLN A 240 -66.24 0.98 -2.68
CA GLN A 240 -65.94 2.07 -3.63
C GLN A 240 -66.30 3.46 -3.06
N LEU A 241 -65.87 4.50 -3.79
CA LEU A 241 -66.26 5.94 -3.80
C LEU A 241 -65.55 6.83 -2.76
N ALA A 242 -65.09 8.07 -3.01
CA ALA A 242 -65.01 8.99 -4.17
C ALA A 242 -64.24 10.28 -3.69
N PRO A 243 -63.88 11.25 -4.56
CA PRO A 243 -62.78 12.21 -4.32
C PRO A 243 -63.22 13.62 -3.91
N ARG A 244 -62.30 14.47 -3.39
CA ARG A 244 -62.32 15.96 -3.52
C ARG A 244 -61.05 16.68 -2.98
N ARG A 245 -60.27 17.23 -3.94
CA ARG A 245 -59.69 18.60 -4.11
C ARG A 245 -58.85 19.33 -3.01
N PRO A 246 -58.02 20.33 -3.42
CA PRO A 246 -56.67 20.56 -2.90
C PRO A 246 -56.55 21.76 -1.94
N GLY A 247 -55.48 21.76 -1.13
CA GLY A 247 -55.14 22.86 -0.23
C GLY A 247 -53.64 23.07 -0.06
N ARG A 248 -53.14 24.14 -0.72
CA ARG A 248 -52.13 25.13 -0.30
C ARG A 248 -50.76 24.67 0.25
N HIS A 249 -49.72 25.05 -0.50
CA HIS A 249 -48.35 25.30 -0.05
C HIS A 249 -48.26 26.26 1.15
N PRO A 250 -47.15 26.19 1.90
CA PRO A 250 -46.26 27.36 1.87
C PRO A 250 -44.75 27.04 1.77
N ALA A 251 -44.10 27.91 0.97
CA ALA A 251 -42.79 28.54 1.12
C ALA A 251 -41.52 27.67 1.33
N LEU A 252 -40.75 27.57 0.24
CA LEU A 252 -39.30 27.34 0.20
C LEU A 252 -38.55 28.53 0.82
N GLY A 253 -37.62 28.26 1.72
CA GLY A 253 -36.65 29.23 2.23
C GLY A 253 -35.54 29.52 1.20
N PRO A 254 -34.89 30.70 1.25
CA PRO A 254 -34.02 31.17 0.18
C PRO A 254 -32.65 30.47 0.19
N GLY A 255 -32.15 30.22 -1.02
CA GLY A 255 -30.90 29.55 -1.32
C GLY A 255 -29.65 30.37 -0.99
N VAL A 256 -28.58 29.63 -0.74
CA VAL A 256 -27.19 30.10 -0.66
C VAL A 256 -26.62 30.17 -2.09
N PRO A 257 -26.07 31.31 -2.55
CA PRO A 257 -25.46 31.39 -3.87
C PRO A 257 -23.99 30.96 -3.87
N ALA A 258 -23.61 30.30 -4.97
CA ALA A 258 -22.25 29.87 -5.29
C ALA A 258 -21.34 31.02 -5.80
N HIS A 259 -20.05 30.84 -5.50
CA HIS A 259 -18.80 31.39 -6.07
C HIS A 259 -18.79 32.64 -6.99
N ARG A 260 -17.85 33.55 -6.67
CA ARG A 260 -17.08 34.34 -7.65
C ARG A 260 -15.59 34.33 -7.33
N HIS A 261 -14.80 33.90 -8.32
CA HIS A 261 -13.35 34.08 -8.43
C HIS A 261 -12.96 35.57 -8.35
N ARG A 262 -11.91 35.87 -7.57
CA ARG A 262 -11.08 37.07 -7.75
C ARG A 262 -9.61 36.67 -7.60
N GLY A 263 -8.87 36.81 -8.69
CA GLY A 263 -7.43 36.61 -8.70
C GLY A 263 -6.70 37.66 -7.88
N GLN A 264 -5.65 37.25 -7.19
CA GLN A 264 -4.63 38.13 -6.63
C GLN A 264 -3.31 37.84 -7.33
N ARG A 265 -2.82 38.84 -8.07
CA ARG A 265 -1.44 38.91 -8.55
C ARG A 265 -0.57 39.38 -7.39
N ALA A 266 0.49 38.63 -7.08
CA ALA A 266 1.53 39.04 -6.17
C ALA A 266 2.37 40.16 -6.80
N HIS A 267 2.56 41.25 -6.05
CA HIS A 267 3.51 42.32 -6.38
C HIS A 267 4.90 41.92 -5.86
N LEU A 268 5.88 41.85 -6.77
CA LEU A 268 7.31 41.83 -6.49
C LEU A 268 7.76 43.22 -6.01
N ALA A 269 8.48 43.28 -4.89
CA ALA A 269 9.26 44.43 -4.45
C ALA A 269 10.74 44.23 -4.83
N PRO A 270 11.46 45.26 -5.28
CA PRO A 270 12.89 45.16 -5.56
C PRO A 270 13.73 45.34 -4.29
N ALA A 271 14.86 44.63 -4.27
CA ALA A 271 15.93 44.75 -3.30
C ALA A 271 16.66 46.11 -3.41
N GLN A 272 17.04 46.64 -2.26
CA GLN A 272 18.21 47.50 -2.07
C GLN A 272 19.08 46.87 -1.00
#